data_AF-A0A6G0U2S2-F1
#
_entry.id   AF-A0A6G0U2S2-F1
#
_cell.length_a   1.000
_cell.length_b   1.000
_cell.length_c   1.000
_cell.angle_alpha   90.00
_cell.angle_beta   90.00
_cell.angle_gamma   90.00
#
_symmetry.space_group_name_H-M   'P 1'
#
loop_
_entity.id
_entity.type
_entity.pdbx_description
1 polymer ?
#
loop_
_entity_poly.entity_id
_entity_poly.type
_entity_poly.pdbx_seq_one_letter_code
_entity_poly.pdbx_strand_id
1 'polypeptide(L)'
;MFLELHFLFLSLSTILLFTWFIVPYFYLTDFVMAQGLSETDASTIISTIGATNTVGMILLGWAGDYPWMNVTKVYAICLVGCGICCAIMPLFISSFWSLIVIGALFGLFFASNFSFTPAILVELIPLDRFTTAYGLMLLCQGIGNLLGPPLAGWVSDLTGFWDLSFYLAGFWIVLSGVFIGLIPFTKNRLLWGAGQLEIERESVRS
;
A
#
# COMPACT_ATOMS: atom_id res chain seq x y z
N MET A 1 -4.40 10.47 -19.27
CA MET A 1 -4.75 10.21 -17.85
C MET A 1 -4.68 8.72 -17.52
N PHE A 2 -5.60 7.86 -17.99
CA PHE A 2 -5.50 6.40 -17.78
C PHE A 2 -4.36 5.71 -18.57
N LEU A 3 -3.95 6.30 -19.70
CA LEU A 3 -2.86 5.80 -20.55
C LEU A 3 -1.47 6.29 -20.13
N GLU A 4 -1.39 7.15 -19.10
CA GLU A 4 -0.09 7.56 -18.55
C GLU A 4 0.49 6.39 -17.76
N LEU A 5 1.71 5.97 -18.12
CA LEU A 5 2.40 4.84 -17.48
C LEU A 5 2.42 4.96 -15.95
N HIS A 6 2.61 6.18 -15.44
CA HIS A 6 2.67 6.46 -14.00
C HIS A 6 1.33 6.22 -13.33
N PHE A 7 0.22 6.62 -13.95
CA PHE A 7 -1.12 6.40 -13.42
C PHE A 7 -1.50 4.92 -13.50
N LEU A 8 -1.05 4.21 -14.54
CA LEU A 8 -1.25 2.77 -14.67
C LEU A 8 -0.46 1.99 -13.61
N PHE A 9 0.82 2.32 -13.40
CA PHE A 9 1.62 1.71 -12.33
C PHE A 9 1.06 2.03 -10.94
N LEU A 10 0.64 3.27 -10.70
CA LEU A 10 0.03 3.68 -9.43
C LEU A 10 -1.30 2.95 -9.17
N SER A 11 -2.17 2.84 -10.19
CA SER A 11 -3.45 2.13 -10.09
C SER A 11 -3.27 0.62 -9.94
N LEU A 12 -2.37 0.00 -10.71
CA LEU A 12 -2.03 -1.42 -10.56
C LEU A 12 -1.47 -1.73 -9.17
N SER A 13 -0.56 -0.89 -8.67
CA SER A 13 0.01 -1.02 -7.34
C SER A 13 -1.06 -0.88 -6.26
N THR A 14 -2.00 0.05 -6.44
CA THR A 14 -3.14 0.24 -5.53
C THR A 14 -4.05 -0.97 -5.53
N ILE A 15 -4.40 -1.52 -6.70
CA ILE A 15 -5.21 -2.75 -6.79
C ILE A 15 -4.50 -3.89 -6.07
N LEU A 16 -3.23 -4.14 -6.38
CA LEU A 16 -2.45 -5.19 -5.73
C LEU A 16 -2.38 -4.99 -4.21
N LEU A 17 -2.13 -3.77 -3.74
CA LEU A 17 -2.07 -3.47 -2.31
C LEU A 17 -3.39 -3.80 -1.63
N PHE A 18 -4.51 -3.28 -2.13
CA PHE A 18 -5.82 -3.42 -1.49
C PHE A 18 -6.40 -4.83 -1.62
N THR A 19 -6.09 -5.52 -2.72
CA THR A 19 -6.44 -6.95 -2.87
C THR A 19 -5.76 -7.80 -1.80
N TRP A 20 -4.49 -7.55 -1.48
CA TRP A 20 -3.74 -8.37 -0.54
C TRP A 20 -3.74 -7.84 0.90
N PHE A 21 -4.14 -6.59 1.13
CA PHE A 21 -4.26 -5.99 2.47
C PHE A 21 -5.30 -6.68 3.34
N ILE A 22 -6.38 -7.18 2.75
CA ILE A 22 -7.44 -7.85 3.49
C ILE A 22 -6.98 -9.21 4.05
N VAL A 23 -5.96 -9.82 3.44
CA VAL A 23 -5.41 -11.12 3.85
C VAL A 23 -4.80 -11.05 5.25
N PRO A 24 -3.80 -10.21 5.55
CA PRO A 24 -3.30 -10.12 6.91
C PRO A 24 -4.42 -9.70 7.87
N TYR A 25 -5.36 -8.83 7.52
CA TYR A 25 -6.44 -8.44 8.45
C TYR A 25 -7.43 -9.56 8.81
N PHE A 26 -7.88 -10.34 7.84
CA PHE A 26 -8.82 -11.44 8.09
C PHE A 26 -8.10 -12.68 8.64
N TYR A 27 -6.97 -13.02 8.05
CA TYR A 27 -6.25 -14.24 8.38
C TYR A 27 -5.44 -14.10 9.67
N LEU A 28 -5.16 -12.88 10.16
CA LEU A 28 -4.53 -12.70 11.46
C LEU A 28 -5.32 -13.39 12.56
N THR A 29 -6.64 -13.24 12.55
CA THR A 29 -7.50 -13.73 13.63
C THR A 29 -7.46 -15.25 13.67
N ASP A 30 -7.68 -15.90 12.52
CA ASP A 30 -7.61 -17.36 12.39
C ASP A 30 -6.20 -17.88 12.69
N PHE A 31 -5.17 -17.14 12.29
CA PHE A 31 -3.76 -17.47 12.55
C PHE A 31 -3.40 -17.41 14.03
N VAL A 32 -3.84 -16.37 14.73
CA VAL A 32 -3.64 -16.19 16.17
C VAL A 32 -4.41 -17.26 16.95
N MET A 33 -5.66 -17.54 16.55
CA MET A 33 -6.47 -18.59 17.19
C MET A 33 -5.93 -20.00 16.92
N ALA A 34 -5.40 -20.29 15.73
CA ALA A 34 -4.76 -21.57 15.41
C ALA A 34 -3.54 -21.88 16.29
N GLN A 35 -2.94 -20.85 16.91
CA GLN A 35 -1.81 -20.97 17.81
C GLN A 35 -2.21 -21.06 19.29
N GLY A 36 -3.52 -21.10 19.58
CA GLY A 36 -4.05 -21.21 20.93
C GLY A 36 -4.12 -19.88 21.69
N LEU A 37 -3.93 -18.74 21.01
CA LEU A 37 -4.19 -17.41 21.58
C LEU A 37 -5.70 -17.10 21.52
N SER A 38 -6.15 -16.20 22.40
CA SER A 38 -7.56 -15.86 22.50
C SER A 38 -8.01 -14.91 21.38
N GLU A 39 -9.30 -14.91 21.08
CA GLU A 39 -9.90 -13.91 20.18
C GLU A 39 -9.66 -12.47 20.69
N THR A 40 -9.58 -12.30 22.02
CA THR A 40 -9.23 -11.03 22.66
C THR A 40 -7.81 -10.58 22.30
N ASP A 41 -6.85 -11.50 22.20
CA ASP A 41 -5.48 -11.20 21.79
C ASP A 41 -5.42 -10.78 20.32
N ALA A 42 -6.15 -11.47 19.45
CA ALA A 42 -6.26 -11.12 18.02
C ALA A 42 -6.85 -9.71 17.84
N SER A 43 -7.96 -9.42 18.52
CA SER A 43 -8.60 -8.09 18.48
C SER A 43 -7.69 -6.98 19.02
N THR A 44 -6.84 -7.29 20.01
CA THR A 44 -5.84 -6.35 20.54
C THR A 44 -4.78 -6.02 19.51
N ILE A 45 -4.28 -7.02 18.77
CA ILE A 45 -3.30 -6.79 17.70
C ILE A 45 -3.94 -5.94 16.58
N ILE A 46 -5.14 -6.30 16.12
CA ILE A 46 -5.88 -5.55 15.08
C ILE A 46 -6.13 -4.10 15.50
N SER A 47 -6.55 -3.90 16.76
CA SER A 47 -6.75 -2.57 17.33
C SER A 47 -5.46 -1.76 17.37
N THR A 48 -4.34 -2.41 17.70
CA THR A 48 -3.01 -1.78 17.68
C THR A 48 -2.65 -1.35 16.27
N ILE A 49 -2.79 -2.23 15.27
CA ILE A 49 -2.55 -1.91 13.85
C ILE A 49 -3.34 -0.65 13.46
N GLY A 50 -4.64 -0.62 13.78
CA GLY A 50 -5.51 0.53 13.50
C GLY A 50 -5.04 1.81 14.19
N ALA A 51 -4.70 1.76 15.48
CA ALA A 51 -4.21 2.90 16.24
C ALA A 51 -2.89 3.45 15.66
N THR A 52 -1.91 2.58 15.39
CA THR A 52 -0.64 3.00 14.76
C THR A 52 -0.82 3.47 13.32
N ASN A 53 -1.80 2.96 12.59
CA ASN A 53 -2.13 3.46 11.26
C ASN A 53 -2.62 4.91 11.34
N THR A 54 -3.52 5.23 12.27
CA THR A 54 -3.97 6.62 12.48
C THR A 54 -2.82 7.54 12.90
N VAL A 55 -1.98 7.11 13.84
CA VAL A 55 -0.80 7.88 14.25
C VAL A 55 0.19 8.04 13.09
N GLY A 56 0.39 6.98 12.32
CA GLY A 56 1.24 6.96 11.13
C GLY A 56 0.78 7.93 10.06
N MET A 57 -0.54 8.09 9.86
CA MET A 57 -1.07 9.04 8.88
C MET A 57 -0.66 10.47 9.22
N ILE A 58 -0.72 10.83 10.51
CA ILE A 58 -0.35 12.15 11.01
C ILE A 58 1.17 12.34 10.90
N LEU A 59 1.95 11.38 11.41
CA LEU A 59 3.42 11.47 11.43
C LEU A 59 4.01 11.50 10.02
N LEU A 60 3.59 10.59 9.14
CA LEU A 60 4.08 10.50 7.78
C LEU A 60 3.55 11.65 6.93
N GLY A 61 2.32 12.10 7.14
CA GLY A 61 1.79 13.31 6.51
C GLY A 61 2.65 14.53 6.84
N TRP A 62 2.89 14.78 8.13
CA TRP A 62 3.75 15.88 8.58
C TRP A 62 5.19 15.74 8.08
N ALA A 63 5.74 14.53 8.07
CA ALA A 63 7.07 14.30 7.55
C ALA A 63 7.13 14.55 6.03
N GLY A 64 6.06 14.19 5.29
CA GLY A 64 5.93 14.37 3.85
C GLY A 64 5.92 15.82 3.39
N ASP A 65 5.52 16.75 4.26
CA ASP A 65 5.51 18.19 3.96
C ASP A 65 6.92 18.82 3.97
N TYR A 66 7.94 18.11 4.42
CA TYR A 66 9.30 18.64 4.44
C TYR A 66 9.98 18.59 3.06
N PRO A 67 10.61 19.70 2.62
CA PRO A 67 11.18 19.82 1.27
C PRO A 67 12.40 18.92 1.00
N TRP A 68 13.00 18.33 2.03
CA TRP A 68 14.09 17.35 1.88
C TRP A 68 13.58 15.93 1.57
N MET A 69 12.28 15.67 1.72
CA MET A 69 11.72 14.33 1.65
C MET A 69 11.20 14.04 0.24
N ASN A 70 11.75 13.01 -0.41
CA ASN A 70 11.20 12.52 -1.66
C ASN A 70 10.06 11.56 -1.37
N VAL A 71 8.83 12.08 -1.35
CA VAL A 71 7.60 11.37 -0.97
C VAL A 71 7.45 10.04 -1.71
N THR A 72 7.74 10.00 -3.01
CA THR A 72 7.65 8.77 -3.81
C THR A 72 8.63 7.68 -3.35
N LYS A 73 9.88 8.05 -3.04
CA LYS A 73 10.89 7.08 -2.56
C LYS A 73 10.54 6.56 -1.17
N VAL A 74 10.10 7.44 -0.28
CA VAL A 74 9.69 7.05 1.08
C VAL A 74 8.47 6.15 1.02
N TYR A 75 7.51 6.46 0.15
CA TYR A 75 6.35 5.61 -0.06
C TYR A 75 6.71 4.21 -0.55
N ALA A 76 7.62 4.08 -1.52
CA ALA A 76 8.12 2.79 -1.97
C ALA A 76 8.81 2.00 -0.84
N ILE A 77 9.64 2.66 -0.02
CA ILE A 77 10.30 2.03 1.14
C ILE A 77 9.28 1.56 2.17
N CYS A 78 8.27 2.38 2.48
CA CYS A 78 7.20 2.00 3.40
C CYS A 78 6.43 0.78 2.89
N LEU A 79 6.11 0.72 1.60
CA LEU A 79 5.41 -0.42 1.00
C LEU A 79 6.23 -1.71 1.04
N VAL A 80 7.52 -1.63 0.75
CA VAL A 80 8.44 -2.77 0.88
C VAL A 80 8.53 -3.20 2.34
N GLY A 81 8.66 -2.25 3.28
CA GLY A 81 8.64 -2.52 4.72
C GLY A 81 7.35 -3.17 5.20
N CYS A 82 6.20 -2.72 4.68
CA CYS A 82 4.88 -3.30 4.94
C CYS A 82 4.82 -4.77 4.49
N GLY A 83 5.25 -5.07 3.27
CA GLY A 83 5.29 -6.44 2.75
C GLY A 83 6.27 -7.34 3.49
N ILE A 84 7.43 -6.82 3.89
CA ILE A 84 8.40 -7.53 4.75
C ILE A 84 7.78 -7.84 6.12
N CYS A 85 7.11 -6.88 6.76
CA CYS A 85 6.43 -7.11 8.03
C CYS A 85 5.38 -8.21 7.91
N CYS A 86 4.60 -8.22 6.82
CA CYS A 86 3.62 -9.26 6.52
C CYS A 86 4.27 -10.64 6.34
N ALA A 87 5.40 -10.72 5.63
CA ALA A 87 6.14 -11.97 5.41
C ALA A 87 6.87 -12.48 6.67
N ILE A 88 7.26 -11.59 7.58
CA ILE A 88 7.94 -11.92 8.83
C ILE A 88 6.95 -12.30 9.94
N MET A 89 5.69 -11.88 9.84
CA MET A 89 4.65 -12.14 10.84
C MET A 89 4.52 -13.64 11.22
N PRO A 90 4.59 -14.59 10.27
CA PRO A 90 4.53 -16.02 10.60
C PRO A 90 5.77 -16.56 11.31
N LEU A 91 6.93 -15.93 11.16
CA LEU A 91 8.19 -16.38 11.78
C LEU A 91 8.26 -16.07 13.28
N PHE A 92 7.52 -15.05 13.73
CA PHE A 92 7.54 -14.56 15.11
C PHE A 92 6.31 -14.98 15.92
N ILE A 93 5.72 -16.10 15.53
CA ILE A 93 4.45 -16.61 16.07
C ILE A 93 4.53 -16.98 17.55
N SER A 94 5.71 -17.33 18.03
CA SER A 94 5.92 -17.84 19.39
C SER A 94 5.85 -16.77 20.48
N SER A 95 5.75 -15.49 20.11
CA SER A 95 5.66 -14.39 21.09
C SER A 95 4.58 -13.38 20.70
N PHE A 96 3.60 -13.23 21.59
CA PHE A 96 2.52 -12.25 21.47
C PHE A 96 3.05 -10.82 21.32
N TRP A 97 4.09 -10.48 22.07
CA TRP A 97 4.70 -9.15 22.01
C TRP A 97 5.36 -8.85 20.67
N SER A 98 5.98 -9.83 20.01
CA SER A 98 6.52 -9.63 18.66
C SER A 98 5.41 -9.44 17.63
N LEU A 99 4.29 -10.14 17.75
CA LEU A 99 3.14 -9.95 16.86
C LEU A 99 2.55 -8.54 17.00
N ILE A 100 2.45 -8.00 18.22
CA ILE A 100 2.02 -6.61 18.44
C ILE A 100 2.99 -5.63 17.78
N VAL A 101 4.30 -5.80 17.97
CA VAL A 101 5.30 -4.88 17.39
C VAL A 101 5.30 -4.94 15.86
N ILE A 102 5.21 -6.13 15.28
CA ILE A 102 5.14 -6.31 13.82
C ILE A 102 3.85 -5.75 13.27
N GLY A 103 2.71 -5.96 13.95
CA GLY A 103 1.43 -5.35 13.59
C GLY A 103 1.47 -3.82 13.66
N ALA A 104 2.06 -3.27 14.72
CA ALA A 104 2.25 -1.83 14.86
C ALA A 104 3.08 -1.23 13.72
N LEU A 105 4.18 -1.88 13.35
CA LEU A 105 5.01 -1.49 12.20
C LEU A 105 4.26 -1.62 10.88
N PHE A 106 3.51 -2.70 10.68
CA PHE A 106 2.67 -2.92 9.51
C PHE A 106 1.64 -1.78 9.35
N GLY A 107 0.92 -1.44 10.43
CA GLY A 107 -0.03 -0.32 10.44
C GLY A 107 0.63 1.02 10.15
N LEU A 108 1.79 1.29 10.75
CA LEU A 108 2.56 2.50 10.52
C LEU A 108 2.99 2.64 9.06
N PHE A 109 3.51 1.57 8.45
CA PHE A 109 3.92 1.59 7.05
C PHE A 109 2.72 1.65 6.10
N PHE A 110 1.61 0.99 6.42
CA PHE A 110 0.39 1.05 5.62
C PHE A 110 -0.21 2.46 5.58
N ALA A 111 -0.09 3.23 6.67
CA ALA A 111 -0.54 4.62 6.73
C ALA A 111 0.05 5.50 5.63
N SER A 112 1.28 5.20 5.18
CA SER A 112 1.95 5.91 4.09
C SER A 112 1.11 5.94 2.80
N ASN A 113 0.32 4.90 2.53
CA ASN A 113 -0.55 4.85 1.35
C ASN A 113 -1.60 5.97 1.37
N PHE A 114 -2.18 6.28 2.52
CA PHE A 114 -3.22 7.32 2.59
C PHE A 114 -2.62 8.72 2.61
N SER A 115 -1.49 8.92 3.28
CA SER A 115 -0.85 10.24 3.37
C SER A 115 -0.10 10.63 2.09
N PHE A 116 0.59 9.69 1.44
CA PHE A 116 1.46 10.01 0.30
C PHE A 116 0.78 9.89 -1.06
N THR A 117 -0.25 9.07 -1.21
CA THR A 117 -0.99 8.95 -2.48
C THR A 117 -1.49 10.30 -3.00
N PRO A 118 -2.20 11.15 -2.22
CA PRO A 118 -2.65 12.45 -2.71
C PRO A 118 -1.47 13.39 -3.02
N ALA A 119 -0.40 13.37 -2.21
CA ALA A 119 0.79 14.20 -2.45
C ALA A 119 1.49 13.84 -3.77
N ILE A 120 1.69 12.54 -4.04
CA ILE A 120 2.27 12.05 -5.29
C ILE A 120 1.36 12.39 -6.48
N LEU A 121 0.04 12.28 -6.29
CA LEU A 121 -0.93 12.54 -7.36
C LEU A 121 -0.96 14.03 -7.77
N VAL A 122 -0.83 14.96 -6.81
CA VAL A 122 -0.70 16.40 -7.09
C VAL A 122 0.59 16.72 -7.86
N GLU A 123 1.68 16.00 -7.61
CA GLU A 123 2.93 16.17 -8.36
C GLU A 123 2.87 15.60 -9.80
N LEU A 124 2.01 14.61 -10.03
CA LEU A 124 1.91 13.91 -11.31
C LEU A 124 0.85 14.48 -12.24
N ILE A 125 -0.19 15.13 -11.70
CA ILE A 125 -1.37 15.53 -12.46
C ILE A 125 -1.73 16.98 -12.12
N PRO A 126 -2.04 17.82 -13.12
CA PRO A 126 -2.49 19.18 -12.87
C PRO A 126 -3.74 19.23 -11.98
N LEU A 127 -3.79 20.20 -11.08
CA LEU A 127 -4.81 20.34 -10.03
C LEU A 127 -6.24 20.32 -10.57
N ASP A 128 -6.48 20.87 -11.76
CA ASP A 128 -7.79 20.89 -12.41
C ASP A 128 -8.39 19.50 -12.64
N ARG A 129 -7.53 18.48 -12.74
CA ARG A 129 -7.93 17.08 -12.95
C ARG A 129 -7.64 16.20 -11.73
N PHE A 130 -7.13 16.75 -10.63
CA PHE A 130 -6.79 16.01 -9.42
C PHE A 130 -7.97 15.21 -8.88
N THR A 131 -9.14 15.85 -8.73
CA THR A 131 -10.35 15.21 -8.20
C THR A 131 -10.78 14.02 -9.04
N THR A 132 -10.72 14.14 -10.38
CA THR A 132 -11.01 13.03 -11.29
C THR A 132 -10.00 11.90 -11.13
N ALA A 133 -8.71 12.22 -11.09
CA ALA A 133 -7.66 11.22 -10.94
C ALA A 133 -7.75 10.48 -9.61
N TYR A 134 -7.98 11.22 -8.52
CA TYR A 134 -8.10 10.66 -7.18
C TYR A 134 -9.36 9.80 -7.06
N GLY A 135 -10.49 10.25 -7.65
CA GLY A 135 -11.70 9.45 -7.73
C GLY A 135 -11.49 8.12 -8.48
N LEU A 136 -10.69 8.13 -9.54
CA LEU A 136 -10.31 6.91 -10.27
C LEU A 136 -9.37 6.01 -9.44
N MET A 137 -8.46 6.57 -8.64
CA MET A 137 -7.68 5.78 -7.69
C MET A 137 -8.55 5.12 -6.63
N LEU A 138 -9.54 5.84 -6.09
CA LEU A 138 -10.50 5.28 -5.14
C LEU A 138 -11.34 4.18 -5.79
N LEU A 139 -11.68 4.31 -7.07
CA LEU A 139 -12.32 3.24 -7.84
C LEU A 139 -11.42 1.99 -7.90
N CYS A 140 -10.13 2.15 -8.24
CA CYS A 140 -9.16 1.06 -8.25
C CYS A 140 -8.99 0.39 -6.87
N GLN A 141 -8.94 1.19 -5.80
CA GLN A 141 -8.95 0.70 -4.42
C GLN A 141 -10.22 -0.10 -4.12
N GLY A 142 -11.38 0.38 -4.55
CA GLY A 142 -12.65 -0.32 -4.42
C GLY A 142 -12.66 -1.68 -5.15
N ILE A 143 -12.12 -1.73 -6.37
CA ILE A 143 -11.93 -2.98 -7.12
C ILE A 143 -11.01 -3.93 -6.34
N GLY A 144 -9.89 -3.42 -5.82
CA GLY A 144 -8.96 -4.20 -5.01
C GLY A 144 -9.64 -4.83 -3.80
N ASN A 145 -10.40 -4.04 -3.04
CA ASN A 145 -11.17 -4.50 -1.88
C ASN A 145 -12.31 -5.47 -2.25
N LEU A 146 -12.89 -5.37 -3.45
CA LEU A 146 -13.93 -6.29 -3.91
C LEU A 146 -13.34 -7.65 -4.32
N LEU A 147 -12.17 -7.63 -4.97
CA LEU A 147 -11.45 -8.83 -5.38
C LEU A 147 -10.70 -9.51 -4.22
N GLY A 148 -10.37 -8.75 -3.18
CA GLY A 148 -9.61 -9.21 -2.01
C GLY A 148 -10.24 -10.43 -1.33
N PRO A 149 -11.49 -10.37 -0.81
CA PRO A 149 -12.11 -11.49 -0.09
C PRO A 149 -12.26 -12.77 -0.93
N PRO A 150 -12.72 -12.72 -2.21
CA PRO A 150 -12.77 -13.91 -3.06
C PRO A 150 -11.39 -14.53 -3.31
N LEU A 151 -10.37 -13.70 -3.58
CA LEU A 151 -8.99 -14.19 -3.76
C LEU A 151 -8.44 -14.78 -2.46
N ALA A 152 -8.69 -14.13 -1.33
CA ALA A 152 -8.24 -14.59 -0.03
C ALA A 152 -8.88 -15.95 0.32
N GLY A 153 -10.21 -16.08 0.13
CA GLY A 153 -10.92 -17.35 0.31
C GLY A 153 -10.37 -18.46 -0.59
N TRP A 154 -10.14 -18.17 -1.87
CA TRP A 154 -9.55 -19.14 -2.79
C TRP A 154 -8.12 -19.55 -2.39
N VAL A 155 -7.30 -18.59 -1.94
CA VAL A 155 -5.94 -18.88 -1.43
C VAL A 155 -6.00 -19.71 -0.16
N SER A 156 -6.96 -19.46 0.74
CA SER A 156 -7.21 -20.27 1.94
C SER A 156 -7.55 -21.71 1.60
N ASP A 157 -8.45 -21.89 0.63
CA ASP A 157 -8.90 -23.21 0.19
C ASP A 157 -7.76 -24.00 -0.48
N LEU A 158 -6.85 -23.31 -1.18
CA LEU A 158 -5.71 -23.93 -1.87
C LEU A 158 -4.53 -24.25 -0.95
N THR A 159 -4.23 -23.39 0.02
CA THR A 159 -2.97 -23.48 0.77
C THR A 159 -3.02 -24.47 1.92
N GLY A 160 -4.17 -24.64 2.59
CA GLY A 160 -4.34 -25.57 3.72
C GLY A 160 -3.47 -25.27 4.97
N PHE A 161 -2.45 -24.42 4.82
CA PHE A 161 -1.52 -23.94 5.86
C PHE A 161 -1.45 -22.42 5.79
N TRP A 162 -1.74 -21.78 6.92
CA TRP A 162 -1.89 -20.33 7.07
C TRP A 162 -0.63 -19.53 6.73
N ASP A 163 0.55 -20.10 6.97
CA ASP A 163 1.84 -19.43 6.78
C ASP A 163 2.09 -18.99 5.33
N LEU A 164 1.70 -19.83 4.36
CA LEU A 164 2.00 -19.58 2.94
C LEU A 164 1.22 -18.38 2.39
N SER A 165 0.01 -18.15 2.91
CA SER A 165 -0.83 -17.01 2.56
C SER A 165 -0.21 -15.68 2.99
N PHE A 166 0.45 -15.64 4.15
CA PHE A 166 1.17 -14.45 4.62
C PHE A 166 2.42 -14.17 3.79
N TYR A 167 3.18 -15.21 3.40
CA TYR A 167 4.32 -15.05 2.49
C TYR A 167 3.89 -14.56 1.11
N LEU A 168 2.80 -15.11 0.57
CA LEU A 168 2.27 -14.72 -0.73
C LEU A 168 1.76 -13.27 -0.69
N ALA A 169 0.98 -12.90 0.33
CA ALA A 169 0.52 -11.53 0.53
C ALA A 169 1.70 -10.56 0.67
N GLY A 170 2.70 -10.90 1.48
CA GLY A 170 3.93 -10.12 1.63
C GLY A 170 4.66 -9.92 0.31
N PHE A 171 4.80 -10.98 -0.50
CA PHE A 171 5.43 -10.91 -1.82
C PHE A 171 4.70 -9.94 -2.76
N TRP A 172 3.36 -10.02 -2.84
CA TRP A 172 2.57 -9.12 -3.69
C TRP A 172 2.60 -7.66 -3.21
N ILE A 173 2.63 -7.43 -1.90
CA ILE A 173 2.76 -6.09 -1.31
C ILE A 173 4.16 -5.51 -1.61
N VAL A 174 5.22 -6.31 -1.48
CA VAL A 174 6.58 -5.89 -1.87
C VAL A 174 6.62 -5.57 -3.37
N LEU A 175 6.01 -6.40 -4.21
CA LEU A 175 5.94 -6.17 -5.65
C LEU A 175 5.21 -4.85 -5.98
N SER A 176 4.12 -4.55 -5.28
CA SER A 176 3.43 -3.25 -5.37
C SER A 176 4.36 -2.07 -4.98
N GLY A 177 5.13 -2.22 -3.89
CA GLY A 177 6.15 -1.25 -3.50
C GLY A 177 7.25 -1.03 -4.55
N VAL A 178 7.69 -2.11 -5.22
CA VAL A 178 8.65 -2.04 -6.32
C VAL A 178 8.07 -1.32 -7.53
N PHE A 179 6.81 -1.58 -7.90
CA PHE A 179 6.12 -0.85 -8.97
C PHE A 179 6.04 0.65 -8.68
N ILE A 180 5.76 1.04 -7.45
CA ILE A 180 5.76 2.45 -7.03
C ILE A 180 7.18 3.03 -7.02
N GLY A 181 8.18 2.26 -6.61
CA GLY A 181 9.60 2.64 -6.71
C GLY A 181 10.08 2.83 -8.15
N LEU A 182 9.43 2.21 -9.14
CA LEU A 182 9.72 2.37 -10.57
C LEU A 182 9.06 3.62 -11.19
N ILE A 183 8.04 4.20 -10.55
CA ILE A 183 7.39 5.46 -11.00
C ILE A 183 8.41 6.60 -11.20
N PRO A 184 9.32 6.91 -10.26
CA PRO A 184 10.31 7.97 -10.45
C PRO A 184 11.36 7.65 -11.52
N PHE A 185 11.63 6.38 -11.83
CA PHE A 185 12.50 5.98 -12.95
C PHE A 185 11.77 6.07 -14.30
N THR A 186 10.45 5.88 -14.29
CA THR A 186 9.61 5.93 -15.48
C THR A 186 9.16 7.35 -15.81
N LYS A 187 9.55 8.37 -15.01
CA LYS A 187 9.16 9.80 -15.12
C LYS A 187 9.39 10.45 -16.51
N ASN A 188 9.88 9.71 -17.51
CA ASN A 188 10.21 10.16 -18.86
C ASN A 188 9.67 9.29 -20.03
N ARG A 189 8.67 8.41 -19.87
CA ARG A 189 8.08 7.70 -21.04
C ARG A 189 6.55 7.62 -21.00
N LEU A 190 5.91 8.19 -22.04
CA LEU A 190 4.53 7.90 -22.43
C LEU A 190 4.51 6.62 -23.28
N LEU A 191 3.54 5.72 -23.05
CA LEU A 191 3.39 4.47 -23.81
C LEU A 191 2.89 4.72 -25.23
N TRP A 192 2.12 5.78 -25.47
CA TRP A 192 1.63 6.15 -26.79
C TRP A 192 1.25 7.63 -26.87
N GLY A 193 1.77 8.33 -27.88
CA GLY A 193 1.50 9.73 -28.14
C GLY A 193 2.63 10.64 -27.66
N ALA A 194 3.29 11.30 -28.61
CA ALA A 194 4.20 12.40 -28.32
C ALA A 194 3.39 13.58 -27.76
N GLY A 195 3.37 13.73 -26.44
CA GLY A 195 2.80 14.87 -25.74
C GLY A 195 3.77 15.35 -24.68
N GLN A 196 4.54 16.37 -25.01
CA GLN A 196 5.45 17.06 -24.09
C GLN A 196 4.69 17.51 -22.82
N LEU A 197 5.24 17.18 -21.65
CA LEU A 197 4.94 17.88 -20.38
C LEU A 197 5.55 19.32 -20.36
N GLU A 198 5.96 19.87 -21.52
CA GLU A 198 6.75 21.11 -21.61
C GLU A 198 6.03 22.32 -22.21
N ILE A 199 4.83 22.21 -22.80
CA ILE A 199 4.26 23.38 -23.51
C ILE A 199 3.74 24.48 -22.56
N GLU A 200 3.50 24.20 -21.28
CA GLU A 200 2.99 25.22 -20.34
C GLU A 200 4.04 25.94 -19.49
N ARG A 201 5.33 25.59 -19.61
CA ARG A 201 6.41 26.34 -18.93
C ARG A 201 7.04 27.44 -19.79
N GLU A 202 6.84 27.42 -21.11
CA GLU A 202 7.32 28.49 -22.01
C GLU A 202 6.26 29.56 -22.32
N SER A 203 4.96 29.25 -22.23
CA SER A 203 3.89 30.23 -22.55
C SER A 203 3.62 31.28 -21.46
N VAL A 204 4.19 31.12 -20.27
CA VAL A 204 4.13 32.14 -19.19
C VAL A 204 5.35 33.08 -19.21
N ARG A 205 6.29 32.86 -20.15
CA ARG A 205 7.52 33.67 -20.28
C ARG A 205 7.67 34.41 -21.62
N SER A 206 6.69 34.35 -22.51
CA SER A 206 6.66 35.13 -23.76
C SER A 206 5.68 36.29 -23.70
#